data_AF-A0A3B9BS62-F1
#
_entry.id   AF-A0A3B9BS62-F1
#
_cell.length_a   1.000
_cell.length_b   1.000
_cell.length_c   1.000
_cell.angle_alpha   90.00
_cell.angle_beta   90.00
_cell.angle_gamma   90.00
#
_symmetry.space_group_name_H-M   'P 1'
#
loop_
_entity.id
_entity.type
_entity.pdbx_description
1 polymer ?
#
loop_
_entity_poly.entity_id
_entity_poly.type
_entity_poly.pdbx_seq_one_letter_code
_entity_poly.pdbx_strand_id
1 'polypeptide(L)'
;AALETQGFLEQDALSRAYHLGPAVTRLSVVREITYPIEMAVKNVMAKLVQDTRETVHLSHAQGAGLSSVAIVETTVRNTRVYIDPSEILPLHLTASGTAYLSQEPEEKAQKLLHRSFQKFPPSDAVTVEEANNLIRLAAVKGYSVADATFDYDVVGMAAPVFASSGAPCGAVAVATPKSRFDAETQERIAAFLVPAAHKISRIHGAPQMAHQNAAE
;
A
#
# COMPACT_ATOMS: atom_id res chain seq x y z
N ALA A 1 -11.03 -20.94 21.13
CA ALA A 1 -10.20 -21.92 21.86
C ALA A 1 -8.70 -21.73 21.59
N ALA A 2 -8.09 -22.28 20.53
CA ALA A 2 -6.61 -22.23 20.39
C ALA A 2 -6.02 -20.79 20.35
N LEU A 3 -6.57 -19.89 19.52
CA LEU A 3 -6.09 -18.49 19.44
C LEU A 3 -6.30 -17.71 20.75
N GLU A 4 -7.34 -18.04 21.50
CA GLU A 4 -7.64 -17.42 22.79
C GLU A 4 -6.67 -17.92 23.88
N THR A 5 -6.44 -19.24 23.95
CA THR A 5 -5.45 -19.83 24.85
C THR A 5 -4.03 -19.33 24.59
N GLN A 6 -3.71 -19.02 23.34
CA GLN A 6 -2.41 -18.44 22.95
C GLN A 6 -2.38 -16.90 23.06
N GLY A 7 -3.46 -16.26 23.50
CA GLY A 7 -3.55 -14.82 23.75
C GLY A 7 -3.65 -13.94 22.50
N PHE A 8 -3.93 -14.52 21.32
CA PHE A 8 -4.16 -13.78 20.07
C PHE A 8 -5.56 -13.18 19.99
N LEU A 9 -6.53 -13.81 20.65
CA LEU A 9 -7.89 -13.30 20.81
C LEU A 9 -8.25 -13.27 22.29
N GLU A 10 -9.12 -12.35 22.67
CA GLU A 10 -9.80 -12.33 23.96
C GLU A 10 -11.30 -12.25 23.74
N GLN A 11 -12.08 -12.95 24.56
CA GLN A 11 -13.54 -12.91 24.47
C GLN A 11 -14.08 -11.98 25.56
N ASP A 12 -14.84 -10.97 25.15
CA ASP A 12 -15.56 -10.12 26.08
C ASP A 12 -16.61 -10.96 26.84
N ALA A 13 -16.59 -10.88 28.17
CA ALA A 13 -17.39 -11.75 29.02
C ALA A 13 -18.90 -11.49 28.89
N LEU A 14 -19.30 -10.26 28.54
CA LEU A 14 -20.70 -9.84 28.50
C LEU A 14 -21.31 -10.03 27.10
N SER A 15 -20.69 -9.44 26.09
CA SER A 15 -21.13 -9.45 24.69
C SER A 15 -20.77 -10.74 23.96
N ARG A 16 -19.82 -11.52 24.49
CA ARG A 16 -19.25 -12.72 23.84
C ARG A 16 -18.53 -12.42 22.53
N ALA A 17 -18.34 -11.14 22.19
CA ALA A 17 -17.53 -10.70 21.05
C ALA A 17 -16.05 -11.02 21.28
N TYR A 18 -15.30 -11.14 20.20
CA TYR A 18 -13.85 -11.35 20.27
C TYR A 18 -13.11 -10.09 19.85
N HIS A 19 -12.02 -9.80 20.56
CA HIS A 19 -11.08 -8.72 20.28
C HIS A 19 -9.67 -9.25 20.12
N LEU A 20 -8.75 -8.43 19.59
CA LEU A 20 -7.33 -8.77 19.52
C LEU A 20 -6.78 -8.87 20.95
N GLY A 21 -6.17 -10.01 21.26
CA GLY A 21 -5.56 -10.25 22.56
C GLY A 21 -4.13 -9.69 22.67
N PRO A 22 -3.55 -9.70 23.89
CA PRO A 22 -2.26 -9.08 24.19
C PRO A 22 -1.06 -9.68 23.45
N ALA A 23 -1.17 -10.91 22.91
CA ALA A 23 -0.09 -11.52 22.14
C ALA A 23 0.25 -10.70 20.88
N VAL A 24 -0.74 -10.04 20.26
CA VAL A 24 -0.53 -9.21 19.07
C VAL A 24 0.39 -8.03 19.40
N THR A 25 0.09 -7.28 20.47
CA THR A 25 0.92 -6.15 20.92
C THR A 25 2.34 -6.59 21.27
N ARG A 26 2.48 -7.71 22.00
CA ARG A 26 3.80 -8.26 22.34
C ARG A 26 4.62 -8.58 21.09
N LEU A 27 4.01 -9.22 20.09
CA LEU A 27 4.68 -9.56 18.84
C LEU A 27 5.06 -8.32 18.03
N SER A 28 4.24 -7.27 18.01
CA SER A 28 4.58 -5.99 17.38
C SER A 28 5.82 -5.36 18.00
N VAL A 29 5.91 -5.33 19.34
CA VAL A 29 7.11 -4.82 20.05
C VAL A 29 8.34 -5.66 19.73
N VAL A 30 8.23 -6.99 19.78
CA VAL A 30 9.35 -7.89 19.45
C VAL A 30 9.80 -7.68 18.01
N ARG A 31 8.87 -7.54 17.06
CA ARG A 31 9.15 -7.27 15.64
C ARG A 31 9.94 -5.97 15.48
N GLU A 32 9.60 -4.92 16.21
CA GLU A 32 10.33 -3.66 16.09
C GLU A 32 11.72 -3.71 16.74
N ILE A 33 11.88 -4.47 17.84
CA ILE A 33 13.20 -4.71 18.43
C ILE A 33 14.11 -5.50 17.48
N THR A 34 13.58 -6.54 16.83
CA THR A 34 14.36 -7.38 15.91
C THR A 34 14.54 -6.76 14.53
N TYR A 35 13.64 -5.87 14.13
CA TYR A 35 13.64 -5.21 12.83
C TYR A 35 13.21 -3.74 12.94
N PRO A 36 14.08 -2.86 13.48
CA PRO A 36 13.74 -1.47 13.81
C PRO A 36 13.71 -0.60 12.55
N ILE A 37 12.58 -0.62 11.87
CA ILE A 37 12.40 0.10 10.61
C ILE A 37 11.25 1.10 10.63
N GLU A 38 10.35 1.02 11.61
CA GLU A 38 9.11 1.81 11.63
C GLU A 38 9.42 3.30 11.62
N MET A 39 10.33 3.76 12.50
CA MET A 39 10.70 5.18 12.56
C MET A 39 11.38 5.65 11.27
N ALA A 40 12.25 4.84 10.67
CA ALA A 40 12.91 5.18 9.42
C ALA A 40 11.92 5.29 8.26
N VAL A 41 10.98 4.36 8.16
CA VAL A 41 9.89 4.39 7.17
C VAL A 41 8.99 5.61 7.39
N LYS A 42 8.56 5.88 8.61
CA LYS A 42 7.72 7.04 8.95
C LYS A 42 8.41 8.36 8.60
N ASN A 43 9.73 8.48 8.79
CA ASN A 43 10.47 9.67 8.39
C ASN A 43 10.45 9.90 6.87
N VAL A 44 10.59 8.83 6.07
CA VAL A 44 10.47 8.93 4.61
C VAL A 44 9.05 9.32 4.21
N MET A 45 8.04 8.72 4.82
CA MET A 45 6.64 9.04 4.57
C MET A 45 6.29 10.47 4.97
N ALA A 46 6.77 10.95 6.13
CA ALA A 46 6.56 12.32 6.58
C ALA A 46 7.18 13.34 5.62
N LYS A 47 8.37 13.04 5.07
CA LYS A 47 8.96 13.87 4.02
C LYS A 47 8.11 13.86 2.74
N LEU A 48 7.60 12.69 2.34
CA LEU A 48 6.71 12.58 1.19
C LEU A 48 5.42 13.40 1.41
N VAL A 49 4.83 13.36 2.61
CA VAL A 49 3.69 14.21 2.99
C VAL A 49 4.04 15.69 2.88
N GLN A 50 5.23 16.12 3.30
CA GLN A 50 5.64 17.53 3.16
C GLN A 50 5.75 17.95 1.69
N ASP A 51 6.30 17.08 0.84
CA ASP A 51 6.54 17.36 -0.58
C ASP A 51 5.23 17.34 -1.39
N THR A 52 4.35 16.38 -1.12
CA THR A 52 3.07 16.21 -1.82
C THR A 52 1.92 16.95 -1.16
N ARG A 53 2.05 17.34 0.11
CA ARG A 53 1.02 17.99 0.93
C ARG A 53 -0.25 17.14 1.12
N GLU A 54 -0.17 15.84 0.82
CA GLU A 54 -1.30 14.89 0.85
C GLU A 54 -1.00 13.71 1.77
N THR A 55 -2.03 12.96 2.16
CA THR A 55 -1.90 11.80 3.06
C THR A 55 -1.08 10.69 2.39
N VAL A 56 -0.16 10.08 3.13
CA VAL A 56 0.68 8.97 2.65
C VAL A 56 0.41 7.73 3.50
N HIS A 57 0.30 6.56 2.85
CA HIS A 57 0.23 5.29 3.55
C HIS A 57 1.16 4.25 2.92
N LEU A 58 1.68 3.35 3.76
CA LEU A 58 2.42 2.17 3.36
C LEU A 58 1.53 0.96 3.60
N SER A 59 1.49 0.07 2.62
CA SER A 59 0.68 -1.15 2.67
C SER A 59 1.51 -2.38 2.34
N HIS A 60 1.16 -3.53 2.93
CA HIS A 60 1.82 -4.81 2.70
C HIS A 60 0.86 -5.87 2.16
N ALA A 61 1.39 -6.79 1.34
CA ALA A 61 0.67 -7.92 0.78
C ALA A 61 0.10 -8.83 1.87
N GLN A 62 -1.21 -9.04 1.83
CA GLN A 62 -1.92 -9.98 2.69
C GLN A 62 -3.00 -10.73 1.90
N GLY A 63 -2.67 -11.95 1.47
CA GLY A 63 -3.60 -12.80 0.72
C GLY A 63 -3.95 -12.22 -0.64
N ALA A 64 -5.20 -11.77 -0.82
CA ALA A 64 -5.75 -11.24 -2.07
C ALA A 64 -5.93 -9.70 -2.06
N GLY A 65 -5.24 -9.01 -1.15
CA GLY A 65 -5.29 -7.56 -0.99
C GLY A 65 -4.03 -7.03 -0.28
N LEU A 66 -4.07 -5.76 0.09
CA LEU A 66 -3.03 -5.12 0.88
C LEU A 66 -3.61 -4.57 2.19
N SER A 67 -2.83 -4.60 3.26
CA SER A 67 -3.19 -4.01 4.55
C SER A 67 -2.31 -2.80 4.80
N SER A 68 -2.90 -1.68 5.19
CA SER A 68 -2.16 -0.49 5.58
C SER A 68 -1.41 -0.74 6.90
N VAL A 69 -0.09 -0.62 6.87
CA VAL A 69 0.79 -0.88 8.03
C VAL A 69 1.37 0.40 8.63
N ALA A 70 1.34 1.51 7.89
CA ALA A 70 1.68 2.83 8.40
C ALA A 70 0.90 3.89 7.62
N ILE A 71 0.47 4.96 8.31
CA ILE A 71 -0.24 6.09 7.73
C ILE A 71 0.37 7.36 8.32
N VAL A 72 0.66 8.34 7.47
CA VAL A 72 1.07 9.69 7.87
C VAL A 72 0.13 10.68 7.18
N GLU A 73 -0.72 11.31 7.97
CA GLU A 73 -1.68 12.30 7.48
C GLU A 73 -0.99 13.65 7.22
N THR A 74 -1.48 14.38 6.22
CA THR A 74 -1.06 15.77 6.00
C THR A 74 -1.58 16.66 7.13
N THR A 75 -0.68 17.48 7.69
CA THR A 75 -1.02 18.54 8.65
C THR A 75 -1.10 19.91 7.99
N VAL A 76 -0.75 20.01 6.70
CA VAL A 76 -0.74 21.27 5.94
C VAL A 76 -2.15 21.66 5.49
N ARG A 77 -3.09 20.72 5.46
CA ARG A 77 -4.47 20.92 5.00
C ARG A 77 -5.46 20.33 6.00
N ASN A 78 -6.55 21.04 6.27
CA ASN A 78 -7.61 20.55 7.16
C ASN A 78 -8.38 19.36 6.55
N THR A 79 -8.75 19.48 5.26
CA THR A 79 -9.42 18.41 4.51
C THR A 79 -8.38 17.47 3.91
N ARG A 80 -8.40 16.21 4.35
CA ARG A 80 -7.45 15.17 3.96
C ARG A 80 -8.16 13.84 3.76
N VAL A 81 -7.57 12.95 2.97
CA VAL A 81 -8.07 11.58 2.87
C VAL A 81 -7.77 10.87 4.19
N TYR A 82 -8.82 10.33 4.79
CA TYR A 82 -8.72 9.40 5.91
C TYR A 82 -8.48 8.01 5.34
N ILE A 83 -7.48 7.30 5.87
CA ILE A 83 -7.20 5.91 5.51
C ILE A 83 -7.62 5.05 6.69
N ASP A 84 -8.62 4.19 6.50
CA ASP A 84 -9.02 3.24 7.52
C ASP A 84 -7.98 2.10 7.61
N PRO A 85 -7.26 1.93 8.73
CA PRO A 85 -6.26 0.88 8.87
C PRO A 85 -6.88 -0.53 8.95
N SER A 86 -8.20 -0.66 9.16
CA SER A 86 -8.90 -1.94 9.20
C SER A 86 -9.30 -2.47 7.82
N GLU A 87 -9.28 -1.62 6.79
CA GLU A 87 -9.66 -1.99 5.43
C GLU A 87 -8.55 -2.78 4.73
N ILE A 88 -8.99 -3.81 4.01
CA ILE A 88 -8.13 -4.53 3.07
C ILE A 88 -8.28 -3.89 1.70
N LEU A 89 -7.20 -3.30 1.21
CA LEU A 89 -7.13 -2.64 -0.08
C LEU A 89 -7.21 -3.67 -1.22
N PRO A 90 -8.22 -3.61 -2.09
CA PRO A 90 -8.33 -4.51 -3.24
C PRO A 90 -7.22 -4.25 -4.26
N LEU A 91 -6.69 -5.31 -4.87
CA LEU A 91 -5.53 -5.20 -5.76
C LEU A 91 -5.86 -4.51 -7.09
N HIS A 92 -7.10 -4.65 -7.56
CA HIS A 92 -7.56 -4.12 -8.84
C HIS A 92 -8.21 -2.73 -8.74
N LEU A 93 -8.63 -2.32 -7.54
CA LEU A 93 -9.32 -1.04 -7.32
C LEU A 93 -8.40 0.04 -6.75
N THR A 94 -7.20 -0.29 -6.28
CA THR A 94 -6.31 0.66 -5.62
C THR A 94 -5.00 0.81 -6.37
N ALA A 95 -4.45 2.03 -6.35
CA ALA A 95 -3.13 2.30 -6.92
C ALA A 95 -2.09 1.39 -6.26
N SER A 96 -2.12 1.24 -4.93
CA SER A 96 -1.23 0.35 -4.18
C SER A 96 -1.27 -1.09 -4.71
N GLY A 97 -2.48 -1.59 -4.96
CA GLY A 97 -2.73 -2.91 -5.53
C GLY A 97 -2.10 -3.09 -6.91
N THR A 98 -2.37 -2.16 -7.82
CA THR A 98 -1.81 -2.16 -9.18
C THR A 98 -0.28 -2.06 -9.15
N ALA A 99 0.28 -1.18 -8.32
CA ALA A 99 1.72 -1.01 -8.18
C ALA A 99 2.38 -2.30 -7.69
N TYR A 100 1.83 -2.93 -6.67
CA TYR A 100 2.29 -4.22 -6.15
C TYR A 100 2.25 -5.32 -7.23
N LEU A 101 1.11 -5.48 -7.92
CA LEU A 101 0.96 -6.48 -8.98
C LEU A 101 1.90 -6.24 -10.16
N SER A 102 2.23 -4.98 -10.48
CA SER A 102 3.10 -4.63 -11.61
C SER A 102 4.53 -5.16 -11.51
N GLN A 103 4.95 -5.59 -10.32
CA GLN A 103 6.29 -6.11 -10.04
C GLN A 103 6.28 -7.58 -9.61
N GLU A 104 5.10 -8.20 -9.52
CA GLU A 104 5.00 -9.63 -9.28
C GLU A 104 5.23 -10.40 -10.58
N PRO A 105 5.77 -11.64 -10.53
CA PRO A 105 5.82 -12.50 -11.71
C PRO A 105 4.42 -12.69 -12.30
N GLU A 106 4.29 -12.60 -13.62
CA GLU A 106 3.02 -12.58 -14.34
C GLU A 106 2.02 -13.65 -13.85
N GLU A 107 2.46 -14.91 -13.74
CA GLU A 107 1.60 -16.01 -13.27
C GLU A 107 1.04 -15.78 -11.85
N LYS A 108 1.87 -15.24 -10.96
CA LYS A 108 1.47 -14.92 -9.58
C LYS A 108 0.57 -13.69 -9.57
N ALA A 109 0.88 -12.66 -10.35
CA ALA A 109 0.05 -11.47 -10.49
C ALA A 109 -1.36 -11.82 -10.96
N GLN A 110 -1.50 -12.66 -12.00
CA GLN A 110 -2.81 -13.11 -12.51
C GLN A 110 -3.60 -13.91 -11.47
N LYS A 111 -2.95 -14.82 -10.74
CA LYS A 111 -3.59 -15.59 -9.65
C LYS A 111 -4.11 -14.68 -8.54
N LEU A 112 -3.32 -13.68 -8.13
CA LEU A 112 -3.68 -12.71 -7.10
C LEU A 112 -4.81 -11.79 -7.57
N LEU A 113 -4.72 -11.30 -8.81
CA LEU A 113 -5.74 -10.46 -9.44
C LEU A 113 -7.08 -11.18 -9.49
N HIS A 114 -7.11 -12.43 -9.96
CA HIS A 114 -8.32 -13.26 -10.01
C HIS A 114 -8.96 -13.43 -8.63
N ARG A 115 -8.15 -13.75 -7.61
CA ARG A 115 -8.64 -13.85 -6.21
C ARG A 115 -9.15 -12.51 -5.67
N SER A 116 -8.54 -11.41 -6.09
CA SER A 116 -8.98 -10.07 -5.67
C SER A 116 -10.37 -9.75 -6.23
N PHE A 117 -10.62 -10.03 -7.52
CA PHE A 117 -11.95 -9.89 -8.13
C PHE A 117 -13.02 -10.79 -7.51
N GLN A 118 -12.65 -11.98 -7.03
CA GLN A 118 -13.58 -12.87 -6.31
C GLN A 118 -13.96 -12.33 -4.93
N LYS A 119 -13.00 -11.75 -4.21
CA LYS A 119 -13.20 -11.25 -2.84
C LYS A 119 -13.87 -9.89 -2.81
N PHE A 120 -13.52 -9.03 -3.75
CA PHE A 120 -14.07 -7.69 -3.91
C PHE A 120 -14.74 -7.67 -5.29
N PRO A 121 -16.02 -8.08 -5.37
CA PRO A 121 -16.71 -8.16 -6.64
C PRO A 121 -16.71 -6.78 -7.29
N PRO A 122 -16.56 -6.72 -8.62
CA PRO A 122 -16.46 -5.46 -9.33
C PRO A 122 -17.70 -4.61 -9.04
N SER A 123 -17.49 -3.44 -8.43
CA SER A 123 -18.31 -2.29 -8.82
C SER A 123 -17.92 -1.96 -10.27
N ASP A 124 -18.83 -1.39 -11.07
CA ASP A 124 -18.64 -1.12 -12.50
C ASP A 124 -17.43 -0.20 -12.87
N ALA A 125 -16.49 0.02 -11.94
CA ALA A 125 -15.35 0.91 -12.03
C ALA A 125 -14.14 0.32 -12.78
N VAL A 126 -13.85 -0.98 -12.68
CA VAL A 126 -12.64 -1.57 -13.30
C VAL A 126 -12.87 -3.01 -13.78
N THR A 127 -12.71 -3.26 -15.07
CA THR A 127 -12.71 -4.60 -15.69
C THR A 127 -11.37 -5.32 -15.53
N VAL A 128 -11.35 -6.63 -15.75
CA VAL A 128 -10.11 -7.44 -15.75
C VAL A 128 -9.12 -6.96 -16.81
N GLU A 129 -9.60 -6.56 -17.98
CA GLU A 129 -8.75 -6.06 -19.06
C GLU A 129 -8.12 -4.71 -18.71
N GLU A 130 -8.91 -3.78 -18.17
CA GLU A 130 -8.42 -2.49 -17.70
C GLU A 130 -7.40 -2.65 -16.57
N ALA A 131 -7.67 -3.51 -15.59
CA ALA A 131 -6.71 -3.80 -14.52
C ALA A 131 -5.37 -4.31 -15.08
N ASN A 132 -5.41 -5.22 -16.06
CA ASN A 132 -4.20 -5.73 -16.72
C ASN A 132 -3.44 -4.64 -17.50
N ASN A 133 -4.15 -3.73 -18.16
CA ASN A 133 -3.55 -2.58 -18.82
C ASN A 133 -2.84 -1.65 -17.82
N LEU A 134 -3.49 -1.36 -16.69
CA LEU A 134 -2.92 -0.52 -15.62
C LEU A 134 -1.69 -1.16 -14.99
N ILE A 135 -1.70 -2.48 -14.76
CA ILE A 135 -0.57 -3.25 -14.24
C ILE A 135 0.64 -3.13 -15.18
N ARG A 136 0.45 -3.37 -16.49
CA ARG A 136 1.52 -3.22 -17.49
C ARG A 136 2.08 -1.80 -17.54
N LEU A 137 1.20 -0.80 -17.50
CA LEU A 137 1.60 0.60 -17.51
C LEU A 137 2.42 0.97 -16.26
N ALA A 138 2.00 0.50 -15.09
CA ALA A 138 2.70 0.71 -13.83
C ALA A 138 4.09 0.05 -13.81
N ALA A 139 4.24 -1.11 -14.46
CA ALA A 139 5.52 -1.80 -14.57
C ALA A 139 6.55 -0.96 -15.34
N VAL A 140 6.12 -0.24 -16.39
CA VAL A 140 6.98 0.64 -17.19
C VAL A 140 7.22 1.98 -16.50
N LYS A 141 6.19 2.58 -15.89
CA LYS A 141 6.29 3.91 -15.25
C LYS A 141 6.97 3.88 -13.88
N GLY A 142 6.99 2.74 -13.20
CA GLY A 142 7.43 2.60 -11.81
C GLY A 142 6.41 3.09 -10.78
N TYR A 143 5.24 3.58 -11.21
CA TYR A 143 4.12 3.95 -10.35
C TYR A 143 2.78 3.72 -11.06
N SER A 144 1.72 3.56 -10.28
CA SER A 144 0.34 3.43 -10.73
C SER A 144 -0.50 4.64 -10.31
N VAL A 145 -1.65 4.81 -10.98
CA VAL A 145 -2.67 5.79 -10.63
C VAL A 145 -4.02 5.07 -10.59
N ALA A 146 -4.83 5.36 -9.58
CA ALA A 146 -6.19 4.88 -9.45
C ALA A 146 -7.10 6.08 -9.19
N ASP A 147 -7.94 6.41 -10.15
CA ASP A 147 -8.84 7.56 -10.10
C ASP A 147 -10.26 7.10 -9.75
N ALA A 148 -10.69 7.36 -8.53
CA ALA A 148 -12.05 7.10 -8.06
C ALA A 148 -12.54 5.65 -8.22
N THR A 149 -11.62 4.68 -8.21
CA THR A 149 -11.93 3.26 -8.41
C THR A 149 -12.23 2.50 -7.13
N PHE A 150 -11.76 2.99 -5.97
CA PHE A 150 -12.04 2.39 -4.65
C PHE A 150 -12.91 3.31 -3.78
N ASP A 151 -12.55 4.60 -3.73
CA ASP A 151 -13.32 5.66 -3.11
C ASP A 151 -13.53 6.76 -4.15
N TYR A 152 -14.79 7.15 -4.39
CA TYR A 152 -15.19 8.07 -5.45
C TYR A 152 -14.58 9.47 -5.32
N ASP A 153 -14.24 9.89 -4.11
CA ASP A 153 -13.67 11.20 -3.81
C ASP A 153 -12.14 11.20 -3.74
N VAL A 154 -11.50 10.08 -4.08
CA VAL A 154 -10.04 9.90 -3.91
C VAL A 154 -9.37 9.47 -5.20
N VAL A 155 -8.24 10.11 -5.50
CA VAL A 155 -7.25 9.65 -6.46
C VAL A 155 -6.00 9.20 -5.72
N GLY A 156 -5.59 7.95 -5.95
CA GLY A 156 -4.39 7.36 -5.39
C GLY A 156 -3.26 7.31 -6.43
N MET A 157 -2.03 7.59 -6.00
CA MET A 157 -0.82 7.25 -6.76
C MET A 157 0.09 6.40 -5.90
N ALA A 158 0.61 5.30 -6.43
CA ALA A 158 1.42 4.37 -5.63
C ALA A 158 2.63 3.84 -6.39
N ALA A 159 3.67 3.49 -5.64
CA ALA A 159 4.86 2.84 -6.15
C ALA A 159 5.18 1.58 -5.33
N PRO A 160 5.69 0.51 -5.97
CA PRO A 160 5.94 -0.77 -5.33
C PRO A 160 7.08 -0.68 -4.32
N VAL A 161 6.95 -1.42 -3.23
CA VAL A 161 7.99 -1.57 -2.19
C VAL A 161 8.44 -3.02 -2.18
N PHE A 162 9.74 -3.23 -2.03
CA PHE A 162 10.39 -4.53 -2.14
C PHE A 162 10.97 -4.99 -0.80
N ALA A 163 10.95 -6.29 -0.56
CA ALA A 163 11.58 -6.93 0.59
C ALA A 163 13.06 -7.24 0.31
N SER A 164 13.77 -7.70 1.34
CA SER A 164 15.17 -8.13 1.24
C SER A 164 15.45 -9.25 0.25
N SER A 165 14.43 -10.04 -0.09
CA SER A 165 14.52 -11.05 -1.15
C SER A 165 14.53 -10.47 -2.57
N GLY A 166 14.28 -9.17 -2.72
CA GLY A 166 14.04 -8.51 -4.00
C GLY A 166 12.62 -8.68 -4.55
N ALA A 167 11.77 -9.48 -3.90
CA ALA A 167 10.37 -9.61 -4.28
C ALA A 167 9.54 -8.39 -3.80
N PRO A 168 8.50 -7.96 -4.55
CA PRO A 168 7.60 -6.93 -4.06
C PRO A 168 6.86 -7.43 -2.80
N CYS A 169 6.73 -6.57 -1.79
CA CYS A 169 6.06 -6.89 -0.53
C CYS A 169 4.88 -5.95 -0.23
N GLY A 170 4.66 -4.94 -1.06
CA GLY A 170 3.61 -3.95 -0.86
C GLY A 170 3.80 -2.71 -1.72
N ALA A 171 3.25 -1.58 -1.27
CA ALA A 171 3.38 -0.31 -1.95
C ALA A 171 3.25 0.87 -0.97
N VAL A 172 3.96 1.97 -1.28
CA VAL A 172 3.73 3.28 -0.68
C VAL A 172 2.86 4.10 -1.62
N ALA A 173 1.89 4.80 -1.07
CA ALA A 173 0.91 5.55 -1.85
C ALA A 173 0.60 6.92 -1.26
N VAL A 174 0.24 7.84 -2.14
CA VAL A 174 -0.25 9.18 -1.83
C VAL A 174 -1.75 9.21 -2.18
N ALA A 175 -2.57 9.52 -1.20
CA ALA A 175 -4.02 9.63 -1.35
C ALA A 175 -4.43 11.11 -1.41
N THR A 176 -5.00 11.50 -2.54
CA THR A 176 -5.37 12.89 -2.84
C THR A 176 -6.87 12.99 -3.07
N PRO A 177 -7.58 13.94 -2.44
CA PRO A 177 -8.97 14.21 -2.77
C PRO A 177 -9.11 14.63 -4.23
N LYS A 178 -10.03 13.98 -4.94
CA LYS A 178 -10.25 14.14 -6.38
C LYS A 178 -10.50 15.58 -6.79
N SER A 179 -11.19 16.36 -5.94
CA SER A 179 -11.49 17.77 -6.17
C SER A 179 -10.26 18.68 -6.37
N ARG A 180 -9.06 18.21 -6.04
CA ARG A 180 -7.80 18.95 -6.23
C ARG A 180 -6.70 18.12 -6.89
N PHE A 181 -7.04 16.98 -7.45
CA PHE A 181 -6.09 16.20 -8.22
C PHE A 181 -6.04 16.77 -9.64
N ASP A 182 -5.00 17.56 -9.92
CA ASP A 182 -4.71 18.16 -11.21
C ASP A 182 -3.33 17.73 -11.75
N ALA A 183 -2.99 18.18 -12.96
CA ALA A 183 -1.73 17.82 -13.62
C ALA A 183 -0.50 18.23 -12.79
N GLU A 184 -0.53 19.42 -12.16
CA GLU A 184 0.55 19.91 -11.30
C GLU A 184 0.73 19.02 -10.06
N THR A 185 -0.38 18.64 -9.41
CA THR A 185 -0.36 17.74 -8.26
C THR A 185 0.14 16.36 -8.66
N GLN A 186 -0.31 15.83 -9.80
CA GLN A 186 0.16 14.54 -10.32
C GLN A 186 1.67 14.56 -10.61
N GLU A 187 2.18 15.58 -11.29
CA GLU A 187 3.60 15.72 -11.60
C GLU A 187 4.45 15.83 -10.32
N ARG A 188 3.98 16.66 -9.37
CA ARG A 188 4.62 16.80 -8.06
C ARG A 188 4.67 15.49 -7.30
N ILE A 189 3.59 14.71 -7.27
CA ILE A 189 3.58 13.40 -6.62
C ILE A 189 4.55 12.45 -7.33
N ALA A 190 4.50 12.36 -8.65
CA ALA A 190 5.37 11.49 -9.44
C ALA A 190 6.87 11.76 -9.18
N ALA A 191 7.26 13.03 -9.02
CA ALA A 191 8.65 13.43 -8.76
C ALA A 191 9.23 12.85 -7.45
N PHE A 192 8.39 12.64 -6.43
CA PHE A 192 8.85 12.21 -5.09
C PHE A 192 8.48 10.77 -4.72
N LEU A 193 7.43 10.22 -5.33
CA LEU A 193 6.85 8.93 -4.95
C LEU A 193 7.81 7.76 -5.20
N VAL A 194 8.35 7.62 -6.42
CA VAL A 194 9.26 6.51 -6.76
C VAL A 194 10.56 6.58 -5.96
N PRO A 195 11.23 7.75 -5.80
CA PRO A 195 12.37 7.87 -4.88
C PRO A 195 12.06 7.50 -3.43
N ALA A 196 10.86 7.82 -2.92
CA ALA A 196 10.43 7.43 -1.59
C ALA A 196 10.24 5.91 -1.47
N ALA A 197 9.62 5.28 -2.46
CA ALA A 197 9.46 3.82 -2.52
C ALA A 197 10.80 3.08 -2.53
N HIS A 198 11.79 3.58 -3.27
CA HIS A 198 13.15 3.03 -3.24
C HIS A 198 13.84 3.20 -1.88
N LYS A 199 13.66 4.34 -1.22
CA LYS A 199 14.19 4.55 0.15
C LYS A 199 13.57 3.57 1.14
N ILE A 200 12.25 3.39 1.10
CA ILE A 200 11.54 2.42 1.95
C ILE A 200 12.01 0.99 1.64
N SER A 201 12.16 0.63 0.36
CA SER A 201 12.66 -0.69 -0.03
C SER A 201 14.07 -0.96 0.49
N ARG A 202 14.98 0.04 0.47
CA ARG A 202 16.31 -0.10 1.09
C ARG A 202 16.24 -0.27 2.61
N ILE A 203 15.32 0.42 3.28
CA ILE A 203 15.07 0.22 4.72
C ILE A 203 14.56 -1.21 4.97
N HIS A 204 13.76 -1.76 4.05
CA HIS A 204 13.33 -3.18 4.04
C HIS A 204 14.43 -4.17 3.62
N GLY A 205 15.66 -3.69 3.40
CA GLY A 205 16.81 -4.51 3.04
C GLY A 205 16.82 -4.99 1.58
N ALA A 206 15.97 -4.43 0.71
CA ALA A 206 15.96 -4.80 -0.71
C ALA A 206 17.33 -4.54 -1.35
N PRO A 207 17.80 -5.45 -2.23
CA PRO A 207 19.04 -5.25 -2.98
C PRO A 207 18.94 -3.99 -3.82
N GLN A 208 20.08 -3.33 -4.06
CA GLN A 208 20.10 -2.17 -4.95
C GLN A 208 19.69 -2.64 -6.34
N MET A 209 18.52 -2.18 -6.80
CA MET A 209 18.10 -2.44 -8.16
C MET A 209 19.12 -1.78 -9.08
N ALA A 210 19.79 -2.57 -9.90
CA ALA A 210 20.59 -2.03 -10.98
C ALA A 210 19.64 -1.18 -11.82
N HIS A 211 19.96 0.11 -11.99
CA HIS A 211 19.32 0.91 -13.01
C HIS A 211 19.55 0.18 -14.34
N GLN A 212 18.54 -0.55 -14.83
CA GLN A 212 18.48 -0.89 -16.23
C GLN A 212 18.29 0.45 -16.95
N ASN A 213 19.41 1.08 -17.30
CA ASN A 213 19.43 2.15 -18.27
C ASN A 213 18.82 1.58 -19.54
N ALA A 214 17.53 1.86 -19.77
CA ALA A 214 16.94 1.79 -21.09
C ALA A 214 17.58 2.91 -21.91
N ALA A 215 18.69 2.57 -22.56
CA ALA A 215 19.30 3.35 -23.64
C ALA A 215 20.05 2.38 -24.55
N GLU A 216 19.32 1.77 -25.47
CA GLU A 216 19.71 1.52 -26.87
C GLU A 216 18.47 1.65 -27.76
#